data_AF-A0A345QIL0-F1
#
_entry.id   AF-A0A345QIL0-F1
#
_cell.length_a   1.000
_cell.length_b   1.000
_cell.length_c   1.000
_cell.angle_alpha   90.00
_cell.angle_beta   90.00
_cell.angle_gamma   90.00
#
_symmetry.space_group_name_H-M   'P 1'
#
loop_
_entity.id
_entity.type
_entity.pdbx_description
1 polymer ?
#
loop_
_entity_poly.entity_id
_entity_poly.type
_entity_poly.pdbx_seq_one_letter_code
_entity_poly.pdbx_strand_id
1 'polypeptide(L)' 'MKQVPKPTTDEDLIQQFLNKGGEIKKGKTKPMPADLGLSNNQWGNKMTKEEKAAVKAIDDARKLATPKRS' A
#
# COMPACT_ATOMS: atom_id res chain seq x y z
N MET A 1 -0.88 27.80 -15.09
CA MET A 1 0.29 27.54 -14.22
C MET A 1 0.24 26.09 -13.78
N LYS A 2 1.28 25.29 -14.05
CA LYS A 2 1.40 23.95 -13.44
C LYS A 2 1.79 24.16 -11.98
N GLN A 3 0.88 23.89 -11.04
CA GLN A 3 1.30 23.72 -9.65
C GLN A 3 2.17 22.46 -9.61
N VAL A 4 3.46 22.65 -9.34
CA VAL A 4 4.34 21.55 -8.94
C VAL A 4 4.20 21.48 -7.42
N PRO A 5 3.54 20.44 -6.87
CA PRO A 5 3.45 20.28 -5.43
C PRO A 5 4.87 20.21 -4.86
N LYS A 6 5.18 21.07 -3.89
CA LYS A 6 6.43 20.97 -3.16
C LYS A 6 6.36 19.72 -2.29
N PRO A 7 7.45 18.96 -2.13
CA PRO A 7 7.41 17.68 -1.41
C PRO A 7 6.89 17.81 0.03
N THR A 8 7.04 18.99 0.63
CA THR A 8 6.62 19.27 2.01
C THR A 8 5.15 19.68 2.15
N THR A 9 4.47 20.01 1.04
CA THR A 9 3.09 20.50 1.09
C THR A 9 2.13 19.43 1.61
N ASP A 10 2.38 18.16 1.30
CA ASP A 10 1.52 17.07 1.75
C ASP A 10 1.60 16.86 3.27
N GLU A 11 2.80 17.01 3.86
CA GLU A 11 2.99 16.91 5.31
C GLU A 11 2.26 18.03 6.06
N ASP A 12 2.36 19.26 5.58
CA ASP A 12 1.66 20.41 6.15
C ASP A 12 0.13 20.25 6.08
N LEU A 13 -0.38 19.71 4.96
CA LEU A 13 -1.81 19.46 4.79
C LEU A 13 -2.30 18.33 5.71
N ILE A 14 -1.51 17.26 5.87
CA ILE A 14 -1.81 16.18 6.81
C ILE A 14 -1.84 16.71 8.24
N GLN A 15 -0.88 17.54 8.65
CA GLN A 15 -0.86 18.14 9.98
C GLN A 15 -2.09 19.04 10.23
N GLN A 16 -2.46 19.88 9.26
CA GLN A 16 -3.66 20.72 9.36
C GLN A 16 -4.94 19.89 9.49
N PHE A 17 -5.04 18.75 8.79
CA PHE A 17 -6.16 17.83 8.91
C PHE A 17 -6.24 17.23 10.32
N LEU A 18 -5.12 16.77 10.87
CA LEU A 18 -5.05 16.20 12.23
C LEU A 18 -5.36 17.25 13.31
N ASN A 19 -4.82 18.47 13.18
CA ASN A 19 -5.05 19.57 14.13
C ASN A 19 -6.52 20.03 14.17
N LYS A 20 -7.26 19.86 13.07
CA LYS A 20 -8.71 20.13 13.00
C LYS A 20 -9.57 18.99 13.55
N GLY A 21 -8.96 17.97 14.16
CA GLY A 21 -9.65 16.80 14.70
C GLY A 21 -9.92 15.69 13.67
N GLY A 22 -9.28 15.74 12.50
CA GLY A 22 -9.31 14.65 11.53
C GLY A 22 -8.55 13.42 12.05
N GLU A 23 -9.04 12.22 11.72
CA GLU A 23 -8.44 10.96 12.15
C GLU A 23 -8.07 10.10 10.94
N ILE A 24 -6.83 9.62 10.90
CA ILE A 24 -6.36 8.69 9.86
C ILE A 24 -6.63 7.26 10.32
N LYS A 25 -7.73 6.68 9.85
CA LYS A 25 -8.08 5.28 10.09
C LYS A 25 -7.63 4.42 8.92
N LYS A 26 -6.72 3.47 9.17
CA LYS A 26 -6.44 2.40 8.22
C LYS A 26 -7.56 1.37 8.31
N GLY A 27 -8.48 1.39 7.35
CA GLY A 27 -9.52 0.38 7.24
C GLY A 27 -8.92 -1.03 7.17
N LYS A 28 -9.61 -2.03 7.73
CA LYS A 28 -9.22 -3.45 7.58
C LYS A 28 -9.48 -3.88 6.13
N THR A 29 -8.54 -3.56 5.25
CA THR A 29 -8.57 -4.03 3.87
C THR A 29 -8.09 -5.47 3.83
N LYS A 30 -8.76 -6.30 3.02
CA LYS A 30 -8.20 -7.61 2.65
C LYS A 30 -6.82 -7.36 2.02
N PRO A 31 -5.82 -8.21 2.30
CA PRO A 31 -4.54 -8.09 1.61
C PRO A 31 -4.81 -8.07 0.11
N MET A 32 -4.11 -7.17 -0.58
CA MET A 32 -4.26 -7.01 -2.02
C MET A 32 -3.96 -8.37 -2.67
N PRO A 33 -4.88 -8.95 -3.46
CA PRO A 33 -4.66 -10.26 -4.02
C PRO A 33 -3.48 -10.19 -4.99
N ALA A 34 -2.52 -11.10 -4.84
CA ALA A 34 -1.32 -11.18 -5.67
C ALA A 34 -1.64 -11.31 -7.18
N ASP A 35 -2.80 -11.87 -7.51
CA ASP A 35 -3.28 -12.09 -8.88
C ASP A 35 -3.83 -10.82 -9.55
N LEU A 36 -3.86 -9.66 -8.86
CA LEU A 36 -4.42 -8.42 -9.43
C LEU A 36 -3.51 -7.77 -10.48
N GLY A 37 -2.24 -8.17 -10.59
CA GLY A 37 -1.36 -7.81 -11.72
C GLY A 37 -1.29 -6.30 -12.02
N LEU A 38 -1.20 -5.45 -10.99
CA LEU A 38 -1.31 -3.99 -11.12
C LEU A 38 -0.11 -3.28 -11.78
N SER A 39 0.88 -4.01 -12.30
CA SER A 39 1.95 -3.40 -13.08
C SER A 39 1.48 -3.16 -14.51
N ASN A 40 1.97 -2.07 -15.13
CA ASN A 40 1.77 -1.83 -16.55
C ASN A 40 2.10 -3.11 -17.33
N ASN A 41 1.12 -3.63 -18.08
CA ASN A 41 1.14 -4.87 -18.89
C ASN A 41 0.84 -6.21 -18.17
N GLN A 42 0.52 -6.24 -16.87
CA GLN A 42 0.07 -7.47 -16.20
C GLN A 42 -1.46 -7.57 -16.04
N TRP A 43 -2.18 -6.51 -16.44
CA TRP A 43 -3.64 -6.49 -16.38
C TRP A 43 -4.26 -7.58 -17.27
N GLY A 44 -4.82 -8.62 -16.64
CA GLY A 44 -5.44 -9.77 -17.31
C GLY A 44 -4.59 -11.04 -17.36
N ASN A 45 -3.31 -10.99 -16.96
CA ASN A 45 -2.45 -12.17 -16.89
C ASN A 45 -2.43 -12.73 -15.46
N LYS A 46 -2.89 -13.98 -15.31
CA LYS A 46 -2.89 -14.66 -14.01
C LYS A 46 -1.53 -15.29 -13.75
N MET A 47 -1.06 -15.20 -12.50
CA MET A 47 0.15 -15.91 -12.08
C MET A 47 -0.06 -17.43 -12.13
N THR A 48 0.99 -18.15 -12.48
CA THR A 48 1.05 -19.62 -12.38
C THR A 48 1.01 -20.07 -10.92
N LYS A 49 0.80 -21.37 -10.68
CA LYS A 49 0.62 -21.91 -9.31
C LYS A 49 1.90 -21.75 -8.48
N GLU A 50 3.04 -21.88 -9.14
CA GLU A 50 4.39 -21.80 -8.58
C GLU A 50 4.71 -20.36 -8.18
N GLU A 51 4.40 -19.39 -9.05
CA GLU A 51 4.56 -17.96 -8.78
C GLU A 51 3.67 -17.49 -7.63
N LYS A 52 2.43 -17.99 -7.57
CA LYS A 52 1.50 -17.73 -6.45
C LYS A 52 2.05 -18.21 -5.11
N ALA A 53 2.69 -19.38 -5.09
CA ALA A 53 3.30 -19.92 -3.88
C ALA A 53 4.50 -19.08 -3.42
N ALA A 54 5.33 -18.62 -4.35
CA ALA A 54 6.47 -17.75 -4.06
C ALA A 54 6.02 -16.39 -3.50
N VAL A 55 5.02 -15.74 -4.11
CA VAL A 55 4.48 -14.46 -3.61
C VAL A 55 3.85 -14.63 -2.24
N LYS A 56 3.09 -15.71 -2.01
CA LYS A 56 2.51 -15.99 -0.70
C LYS A 56 3.59 -16.17 0.38
N ALA A 57 4.68 -16.88 0.07
CA ALA A 57 5.79 -17.07 1.00
C ALA A 57 6.48 -15.73 1.34
N ILE A 58 6.65 -14.84 0.35
CA ILE A 58 7.22 -13.51 0.54
C ILE A 58 6.30 -12.62 1.39
N ASP A 59 4.99 -12.63 1.14
CA ASP A 59 4.01 -11.88 1.93
C ASP A 59 3.91 -12.38 3.37
N ASP A 60 3.92 -13.70 3.57
CA ASP A 60 3.94 -14.32 4.89
C ASP A 60 5.23 -13.93 5.64
N ALA A 61 6.39 -13.98 4.97
CA ALA A 61 7.67 -13.52 5.53
C ALA A 61 7.67 -12.02 5.86
N ARG A 62 7.07 -11.18 5.01
CA ARG A 62 6.94 -9.73 5.25
C ARG A 62 6.07 -9.44 6.47
N LYS A 63 4.99 -10.21 6.66
CA LYS A 63 4.09 -10.08 7.82
C LYS A 63 4.77 -10.50 9.13
N LEU A 64 5.63 -11.51 9.08
CA LEU A 64 6.47 -11.92 10.22
C LEU A 64 7.59 -10.91 10.50
N ALA A 65 8.16 -10.28 9.47
CA ALA A 65 9.28 -9.35 9.60
C ALA A 65 8.88 -7.93 10.01
N THR A 66 7.61 -7.54 9.90
CA THR A 66 7.14 -6.26 10.47
C THR A 66 6.91 -6.39 11.97
N PRO A 67 7.74 -5.78 12.85
CA PRO A 67 7.41 -5.72 14.26
C PRO A 67 6.13 -4.89 14.39
N LYS A 68 5.16 -5.41 15.16
CA LYS A 68 4.05 -4.60 15.68
C LYS A 68 4.68 -3.35 16.30
N ARG A 69 4.60 -2.20 15.64
CA ARG A 69 4.85 -0.92 16.31
C ARG A 69 3.69 -0.77 17.29
N SER A 70 4.01 -0.98 18.57
CA SER A 70 3.15 -0.72 19.72
C SER A 70 2.73 0.74 19.74
#